data_AF-A0A2V1IPV5-F1
#
_entry.id   AF-A0A2V1IPV5-F1
#
_cell.length_a   1.000
_cell.length_b   1.000
_cell.length_c   1.000
_cell.angle_alpha   90.00
_cell.angle_beta   90.00
_cell.angle_gamma   90.00
#
_symmetry.space_group_name_H-M   'P 1'
#
loop_
_entity.id
_entity.type
_entity.pdbx_description
1 polymer ?
#
loop_
_entity_poly.entity_id
_entity_poly.type
_entity_poly.pdbx_seq_one_letter_code
_entity_poly.pdbx_strand_id
1 'polypeptide(L)'
;MKDSDKTNSADNRHVTITVGRQFGSGGREIGRRLADAFGFRYYDKELLHEAAQRAGVSTEFFEKNDERFPSFLNGIFSFAFGMSPSNIYAGSTSISDDSLYRAQSDFIHSLADTGSCVIVGRSSDYVLRDHPRTVNLFVHAPMERCIDRIVARDPSLSREKARARAEKINRLRANYYNFYTDKTWGAASSYDLTFDTSLLSADDIVALVRHYIQMRFPDNLL
;
A
#
# COMPACT_ATOMS: atom_id res chain seq x y z
N MET A 1 -32.00 25.53 16.49
CA MET A 1 -32.68 24.31 16.00
C MET A 1 -33.02 24.53 14.53
N LYS A 2 -32.16 24.03 13.65
CA LYS A 2 -32.43 23.73 12.24
C LYS A 2 -31.33 22.78 11.81
N ASP A 3 -31.74 21.55 11.57
CA ASP A 3 -30.97 20.48 10.95
C ASP A 3 -30.38 20.96 9.62
N SER A 4 -29.12 20.61 9.39
CA SER A 4 -28.55 20.53 8.04
C SER A 4 -27.57 19.36 8.00
N ASP A 5 -28.12 18.25 7.52
CA ASP A 5 -27.50 17.13 6.82
C ASP A 5 -26.30 16.40 7.43
N LYS A 6 -26.68 15.35 8.15
CA LYS A 6 -26.13 13.98 8.05
C LYS A 6 -25.50 13.69 6.68
N THR A 7 -24.19 13.87 6.55
CA THR A 7 -23.40 13.12 5.57
C THR A 7 -23.36 11.67 6.01
N ASN A 8 -24.33 10.93 5.49
CA ASN A 8 -24.37 9.49 5.25
C ASN A 8 -23.10 8.71 5.67
N SER A 9 -22.92 8.45 6.97
CA SER A 9 -22.10 7.35 7.46
C SER A 9 -22.92 6.08 7.30
N ALA A 10 -23.16 5.70 6.04
CA ALA A 10 -23.58 4.36 5.74
C ALA A 10 -22.50 3.44 6.31
N ASP A 11 -22.83 2.81 7.44
CA ASP A 11 -22.26 1.58 7.99
C ASP A 11 -21.09 1.05 7.14
N ASN A 12 -19.90 1.66 7.31
CA ASN A 12 -18.77 1.33 6.45
C ASN A 12 -18.24 -0.02 6.93
N ARG A 13 -18.86 -1.09 6.43
CA ARG A 13 -18.52 -2.49 6.71
C ARG A 13 -17.20 -2.89 6.06
N HIS A 14 -16.59 -2.02 5.24
CA HIS A 14 -15.38 -2.36 4.52
C HIS A 14 -14.18 -2.44 5.45
N VAL A 15 -13.47 -3.56 5.39
CA VAL A 15 -12.20 -3.74 6.09
C VAL A 15 -11.08 -3.39 5.12
N THR A 16 -10.16 -2.55 5.57
CA THR A 16 -8.91 -2.30 4.85
C THR A 16 -7.75 -2.90 5.63
N ILE A 17 -6.95 -3.73 4.96
CA ILE A 17 -5.70 -4.28 5.52
C ILE A 17 -4.53 -3.53 4.88
N THR A 18 -3.72 -2.85 5.67
CA THR A 18 -2.52 -2.19 5.17
C THR A 18 -1.29 -3.04 5.48
N VAL A 19 -0.30 -3.03 4.58
CA VAL A 19 0.92 -3.85 4.72
C VAL A 19 2.19 -3.02 4.53
N GLY A 20 2.76 -2.60 5.66
CA GLY A 20 4.16 -2.20 5.77
C GLY A 20 5.09 -3.42 5.70
N ARG A 21 6.30 -3.25 5.16
CA ARG A 21 7.24 -4.38 4.98
C ARG A 21 8.67 -3.96 4.70
N GLN A 22 9.61 -4.77 5.16
CA GLN A 22 10.98 -4.77 4.69
C GLN A 22 11.08 -5.30 3.24
N PHE A 23 12.11 -4.92 2.51
CA PHE A 23 12.41 -5.48 1.20
C PHE A 23 12.96 -6.90 1.35
N GLY A 24 12.47 -7.83 0.53
CA GLY A 24 12.83 -9.25 0.64
C GLY A 24 12.06 -10.03 1.72
N SER A 25 11.24 -9.39 2.58
CA SER A 25 10.53 -10.09 3.66
C SER A 25 9.33 -10.95 3.22
N GLY A 26 8.94 -10.93 1.94
CA GLY A 26 7.72 -11.61 1.50
C GLY A 26 6.42 -10.82 1.74
N GLY A 27 6.45 -9.60 2.29
CA GLY A 27 5.24 -8.82 2.55
C GLY A 27 4.32 -8.57 1.34
N ARG A 28 4.86 -8.50 0.10
CA ARG A 28 4.02 -8.41 -1.12
C ARG A 28 3.19 -9.68 -1.33
N GLU A 29 3.79 -10.85 -1.07
CA GLU A 29 3.13 -12.15 -1.18
C GLU A 29 2.07 -12.32 -0.10
N ILE A 30 2.38 -11.96 1.16
CA ILE A 30 1.41 -11.97 2.25
C ILE A 30 0.20 -11.09 1.90
N GLY A 31 0.42 -9.87 1.41
CA GLY A 31 -0.67 -8.99 0.99
C GLY A 31 -1.57 -9.60 -0.11
N ARG A 32 -0.98 -10.28 -1.10
CA ARG A 32 -1.73 -11.01 -2.15
C ARG A 32 -2.56 -12.14 -1.55
N ARG A 33 -1.96 -13.00 -0.74
CA ARG A 33 -2.65 -14.14 -0.11
C ARG A 33 -3.78 -13.69 0.82
N LEU A 34 -3.60 -12.60 1.55
CA LEU A 34 -4.67 -11.98 2.34
C LEU A 34 -5.82 -11.57 1.42
N ALA A 35 -5.51 -10.82 0.34
CA ALA A 35 -6.54 -10.38 -0.60
C ALA A 35 -7.33 -11.55 -1.19
N ASP A 36 -6.62 -12.59 -1.65
CA ASP A 36 -7.24 -13.80 -2.20
C ASP A 36 -8.09 -14.54 -1.16
N ALA A 37 -7.57 -14.73 0.06
CA ALA A 37 -8.26 -15.45 1.12
C ALA A 37 -9.51 -14.73 1.66
N PHE A 38 -9.55 -13.41 1.60
CA PHE A 38 -10.69 -12.59 2.03
C PHE A 38 -11.61 -12.15 0.89
N GLY A 39 -11.26 -12.42 -0.38
CA GLY A 39 -11.97 -11.88 -1.53
C GLY A 39 -11.87 -10.35 -1.65
N PHE A 40 -10.79 -9.75 -1.12
CA PHE A 40 -10.58 -8.31 -1.12
C PHE A 40 -9.83 -7.86 -2.37
N ARG A 41 -10.02 -6.60 -2.77
CA ARG A 41 -9.21 -6.01 -3.84
C ARG A 41 -7.77 -5.81 -3.37
N TYR A 42 -6.81 -6.05 -4.24
CA TYR A 42 -5.38 -5.91 -3.92
C TYR A 42 -4.78 -4.69 -4.62
N TYR A 43 -4.07 -3.86 -3.85
CA TYR A 43 -3.40 -2.67 -4.35
C TYR A 43 -1.96 -2.60 -3.84
N ASP A 44 -1.00 -2.51 -4.75
CA ASP A 44 0.38 -2.13 -4.44
C ASP A 44 0.76 -0.85 -5.18
N LYS A 45 2.05 -0.47 -5.20
CA LYS A 45 2.49 0.75 -5.88
C LYS A 45 2.02 0.80 -7.34
N GLU A 46 2.18 -0.31 -8.08
CA GLU A 46 1.91 -0.37 -9.52
C GLU A 46 0.40 -0.32 -9.76
N LEU A 47 -0.35 -1.12 -9.01
CA LEU A 47 -1.80 -1.19 -9.16
C LEU A 47 -2.53 0.06 -8.67
N LEU A 48 -2.01 0.75 -7.64
CA LEU A 48 -2.55 2.05 -7.22
C LEU A 48 -2.39 3.09 -8.32
N HIS A 49 -1.24 3.08 -8.99
CA HIS A 49 -0.98 4.00 -10.08
C HIS A 49 -1.92 3.73 -11.27
N GLU A 50 -2.04 2.47 -11.70
CA GLU A 50 -2.97 2.08 -12.77
C GLU A 50 -4.43 2.39 -12.43
N ALA A 51 -4.84 2.11 -11.19
CA ALA A 51 -6.20 2.37 -10.73
C ALA A 51 -6.51 3.86 -10.69
N ALA A 52 -5.55 4.69 -10.26
CA ALA A 52 -5.72 6.14 -10.26
C ALA A 52 -5.77 6.72 -11.68
N GLN A 53 -4.93 6.22 -12.59
CA GLN A 53 -5.03 6.56 -14.01
C GLN A 53 -6.42 6.23 -14.56
N ARG A 54 -6.94 5.03 -14.31
CA ARG A 54 -8.29 4.64 -14.74
C ARG A 54 -9.37 5.51 -14.10
N ALA A 55 -9.25 5.85 -12.81
CA ALA A 55 -10.23 6.69 -12.12
C ALA A 55 -10.26 8.13 -12.66
N GLY A 56 -9.10 8.67 -13.06
CA GLY A 56 -8.98 9.98 -13.71
C GLY A 56 -9.42 10.01 -15.17
N VAL A 57 -9.74 8.85 -15.74
CA VAL A 57 -10.14 8.70 -17.14
C VAL A 57 -11.54 8.13 -17.13
N SER A 58 -12.54 9.01 -17.19
CA SER A 58 -13.93 8.59 -17.15
C SER A 58 -14.22 7.51 -18.20
N THR A 59 -15.11 6.57 -17.86
CA THR A 59 -15.64 5.56 -18.79
C THR A 59 -16.23 6.21 -20.04
N GLU A 60 -16.81 7.41 -19.91
CA GLU A 60 -17.33 8.23 -21.02
C GLU A 60 -16.24 8.70 -22.00
N PHE A 61 -14.98 8.81 -21.57
CA PHE A 61 -13.84 9.13 -22.44
C PHE A 61 -13.34 7.90 -23.23
N PHE A 62 -13.44 6.71 -22.62
CA PHE A 62 -13.12 5.42 -23.23
C PHE A 62 -14.17 4.97 -24.25
N GLU A 63 -15.46 5.19 -23.97
CA GLU A 63 -16.55 4.83 -24.90
C GLU A 63 -16.59 5.70 -26.16
N LYS A 64 -15.98 6.90 -26.13
CA LYS A 64 -15.93 7.82 -27.28
C LYS A 64 -14.62 7.80 -28.08
N ASN A 65 -13.56 7.18 -27.56
CA ASN A 65 -12.27 7.13 -28.25
C ASN A 65 -11.73 5.71 -28.20
N ASP A 66 -12.04 4.92 -29.22
CA ASP A 66 -11.19 3.79 -29.59
C ASP A 66 -9.79 4.35 -29.88
N GLU A 67 -8.80 3.80 -29.17
CA GLU A 67 -7.37 3.96 -29.45
C GLU A 67 -6.77 5.37 -29.31
N ARG A 68 -6.46 5.74 -28.07
CA ARG A 68 -5.13 6.18 -27.58
C ARG A 68 -5.26 7.21 -26.45
N PHE A 69 -4.65 6.86 -25.34
CA PHE A 69 -4.42 7.78 -24.23
C PHE A 69 -3.50 8.95 -24.64
N PRO A 70 -3.87 10.21 -24.37
CA PRO A 70 -2.96 11.33 -24.53
C PRO A 70 -1.77 11.20 -23.56
N SER A 71 -0.55 11.13 -24.09
CA SER A 71 0.69 10.93 -23.32
C SER A 71 0.92 11.94 -22.18
N PHE A 72 0.30 13.12 -22.24
CA PHE A 72 0.37 14.15 -21.20
C PHE A 72 -0.35 13.77 -19.90
N LEU A 73 -1.51 13.11 -19.97
CA LEU A 73 -2.27 12.67 -18.78
C LEU A 73 -1.56 11.51 -18.06
N ASN A 74 -0.91 10.62 -18.83
CA ASN A 74 -0.01 9.62 -18.28
C ASN A 74 1.13 10.27 -17.49
N GLY A 75 1.63 11.42 -17.93
CA GLY A 75 2.71 12.16 -17.27
C GLY A 75 2.31 12.69 -15.88
N ILE A 76 1.14 13.31 -15.76
CA ILE A 76 0.64 13.86 -14.48
C ILE A 76 0.32 12.73 -13.48
N PHE A 77 -0.28 11.63 -13.93
CA PHE A 77 -0.54 10.49 -13.04
C PHE A 77 0.74 9.71 -12.69
N SER A 78 1.69 9.57 -13.61
CA SER A 78 2.99 8.93 -13.31
C SER A 78 3.81 9.76 -12.33
N PHE A 79 3.66 11.09 -12.41
CA PHE A 79 4.19 12.05 -11.47
C PHE A 79 3.49 11.91 -10.10
N ALA A 80 2.14 11.87 -10.08
CA ALA A 80 1.28 11.71 -8.89
C ALA A 80 1.51 10.40 -8.08
N PHE A 81 2.20 9.42 -8.66
CA PHE A 81 2.52 8.15 -8.00
C PHE A 81 4.03 7.84 -7.93
N GLY A 82 4.88 8.83 -8.25
CA GLY A 82 6.33 8.75 -8.08
C GLY A 82 6.97 7.63 -8.91
N MET A 83 6.58 7.50 -10.18
CA MET A 83 6.99 6.42 -11.06
C MET A 83 8.06 6.75 -12.11
N SER A 84 8.57 8.00 -12.19
CA SER A 84 9.74 8.20 -13.04
C SER A 84 11.03 7.74 -12.33
N PRO A 85 11.87 6.89 -12.95
CA PRO A 85 13.25 6.64 -12.51
C PRO A 85 14.07 7.94 -12.43
N SER A 86 13.62 8.99 -13.12
CA SER A 86 14.20 10.32 -13.06
C SER A 86 13.80 11.11 -11.80
N ASN A 87 12.84 10.68 -10.96
CA ASN A 87 12.48 11.46 -9.75
C ASN A 87 13.49 11.31 -8.60
N ILE A 88 14.57 10.53 -8.77
CA ILE A 88 15.74 10.59 -7.89
C ILE A 88 16.80 11.57 -8.47
N TYR A 89 16.69 11.96 -9.74
CA TYR A 89 17.74 12.70 -10.48
C TYR A 89 17.28 13.98 -11.20
N ALA A 90 15.98 14.27 -11.29
CA ALA A 90 15.45 15.44 -11.98
C ALA A 90 14.90 16.41 -10.93
N GLY A 91 15.63 17.50 -10.74
CA GLY A 91 15.21 18.62 -9.91
C GLY A 91 13.88 19.22 -10.40
N SER A 92 13.12 19.69 -9.41
CA SER A 92 12.11 20.75 -9.48
C SER A 92 11.37 20.97 -10.81
N THR A 93 10.14 20.48 -10.90
CA THR A 93 9.08 21.09 -11.72
C THR A 93 7.74 21.12 -10.96
N SER A 94 7.25 22.35 -10.71
CA SER A 94 5.90 22.88 -10.41
C SER A 94 4.89 22.18 -9.47
N ILE A 95 5.05 20.92 -9.10
CA ILE A 95 4.15 20.24 -8.14
C ILE A 95 4.97 19.92 -6.90
N SER A 96 4.53 20.41 -5.73
CA SER A 96 5.24 20.14 -4.47
C SER A 96 5.04 18.69 -4.02
N ASP A 97 6.04 18.11 -3.37
CA ASP A 97 5.99 16.77 -2.80
C ASP A 97 4.77 16.57 -1.86
N ASP A 98 4.25 17.65 -1.26
CA ASP A 98 3.05 17.64 -0.41
C ASP A 98 1.75 17.47 -1.20
N SER A 99 1.63 18.16 -2.34
CA SER A 99 0.43 18.01 -3.19
C SER A 99 0.32 16.60 -3.78
N LEU A 100 1.48 16.01 -4.09
CA LEU A 100 1.62 14.62 -4.49
C LEU A 100 1.16 13.65 -3.39
N TYR A 101 1.63 13.86 -2.15
CA TYR A 101 1.24 13.06 -1.01
C TYR A 101 -0.27 13.15 -0.71
N ARG A 102 -0.85 14.35 -0.83
CA ARG A 102 -2.30 14.57 -0.65
C ARG A 102 -3.13 13.81 -1.69
N ALA A 103 -2.82 13.93 -2.98
CA ALA A 103 -3.56 13.23 -4.03
C ALA A 103 -3.53 11.70 -3.85
N GLN A 104 -2.37 11.15 -3.45
CA GLN A 104 -2.26 9.74 -3.11
C GLN A 104 -3.08 9.35 -1.88
N SER A 105 -3.11 10.22 -0.86
CA SER A 105 -3.89 10.00 0.36
C SER A 105 -5.39 9.96 0.06
N ASP A 106 -5.88 10.94 -0.70
CA ASP A 106 -7.29 11.02 -1.12
C ASP A 106 -7.70 9.79 -1.92
N PHE A 107 -6.82 9.30 -2.80
CA PHE A 107 -7.07 8.07 -3.56
C PHE A 107 -7.09 6.82 -2.67
N ILE A 108 -6.21 6.73 -1.67
CA ILE A 108 -6.23 5.62 -0.70
C ILE A 108 -7.53 5.63 0.12
N HIS A 109 -8.01 6.81 0.54
CA HIS A 109 -9.30 6.94 1.20
C HIS A 109 -10.45 6.46 0.30
N SER A 110 -10.50 6.91 -0.95
CA SER A 110 -11.58 6.51 -1.86
C SER A 110 -11.62 5.00 -2.12
N LEU A 111 -10.45 4.34 -2.18
CA LEU A 111 -10.39 2.88 -2.29
C LEU A 111 -11.00 2.17 -1.08
N ALA A 112 -10.68 2.63 0.13
CA ALA A 112 -11.20 2.09 1.39
C ALA A 112 -12.72 2.32 1.52
N ASP A 113 -13.20 3.49 1.08
CA ASP A 113 -14.63 3.84 1.09
C ASP A 113 -15.43 3.07 0.03
N THR A 114 -14.79 2.66 -1.07
CA THR A 114 -15.47 1.92 -2.15
C THR A 114 -15.65 0.43 -1.83
N GLY A 115 -14.75 -0.17 -1.06
CA GLY A 115 -14.81 -1.60 -0.79
C GLY A 115 -13.63 -2.14 -0.01
N SER A 116 -13.80 -3.35 0.54
CA SER A 116 -12.73 -4.02 1.29
C SER A 116 -11.51 -4.29 0.41
N CYS A 117 -10.33 -3.95 0.93
CA CYS A 117 -9.10 -4.01 0.16
C CYS A 117 -7.86 -4.29 1.02
N VAL A 118 -6.80 -4.74 0.35
CA VAL A 118 -5.45 -4.87 0.90
C VAL A 118 -4.54 -3.89 0.19
N ILE A 119 -3.89 -2.99 0.94
CA ILE A 119 -3.01 -1.94 0.40
C ILE A 119 -1.59 -2.15 0.90
N VAL A 120 -0.64 -2.30 -0.04
CA VAL A 120 0.76 -2.59 0.27
C VAL A 120 1.61 -1.32 0.15
N GLY A 121 1.71 -0.56 1.24
CA GLY A 121 2.68 0.54 1.44
C GLY A 121 2.08 1.92 1.39
N ARG A 122 2.84 2.88 0.84
CA ARG A 122 2.36 4.26 0.62
C ARG A 122 1.91 4.96 1.92
N SER A 123 2.51 4.57 3.04
CA SER A 123 2.09 4.99 4.38
C SER A 123 0.58 4.84 4.62
N SER A 124 -0.05 3.86 3.96
CA SER A 124 -1.51 3.67 4.01
C SER A 124 -2.03 3.44 5.43
N ASP A 125 -1.22 2.87 6.31
CA ASP A 125 -1.52 2.73 7.74
C ASP A 125 -1.67 4.08 8.45
N TYR A 126 -0.91 5.09 8.03
CA TYR A 126 -1.00 6.42 8.56
C TYR A 126 -2.09 7.24 7.85
N VAL A 127 -2.21 7.10 6.53
CA VAL A 127 -3.28 7.76 5.75
C VAL A 127 -4.65 7.34 6.28
N LEU A 128 -4.86 6.04 6.50
CA LEU A 128 -6.13 5.48 6.98
C LEU A 128 -6.24 5.40 8.51
N ARG A 129 -5.44 6.18 9.26
CA ARG A 129 -5.40 6.12 10.74
C ARG A 129 -6.74 6.44 11.42
N ASP A 130 -7.55 7.28 10.77
CA ASP A 130 -8.86 7.69 11.27
C ASP A 130 -10.00 6.84 10.67
N HIS A 131 -9.67 5.87 9.79
CA HIS A 131 -10.66 4.98 9.20
C HIS A 131 -10.97 3.83 10.19
N PRO A 132 -12.26 3.63 10.56
CA PRO A 132 -12.64 2.83 11.74
C PRO A 132 -12.34 1.34 11.62
N ARG A 133 -12.30 0.80 10.39
CA ARG A 133 -12.09 -0.63 10.10
C ARG A 133 -10.80 -0.89 9.33
N THR A 134 -9.68 -0.36 9.85
CA THR A 134 -8.35 -0.59 9.29
C THR A 134 -7.53 -1.52 10.19
N VAL A 135 -6.84 -2.49 9.60
CA VAL A 135 -5.83 -3.34 10.27
C VAL A 135 -4.48 -3.10 9.63
N ASN A 136 -3.50 -2.70 10.44
CA ASN A 136 -2.18 -2.32 9.98
C ASN A 136 -1.15 -3.39 10.30
N LEU A 137 -0.59 -3.99 9.26
CA LEU A 137 0.41 -5.05 9.37
C LEU A 137 1.81 -4.53 9.05
N PHE A 138 2.83 -5.07 9.73
CA PHE A 138 4.22 -4.93 9.32
C PHE A 138 4.91 -6.28 9.16
N VAL A 139 5.46 -6.53 7.97
CA VAL A 139 6.08 -7.82 7.61
C VAL A 139 7.61 -7.69 7.48
N HIS A 140 8.33 -8.42 8.32
CA HIS A 140 9.80 -8.45 8.35
C HIS A 140 10.36 -9.88 8.29
N ALA A 141 11.69 -9.96 8.21
CA ALA A 141 12.45 -11.20 8.34
C ALA A 141 13.92 -10.87 8.66
N PRO A 142 14.72 -11.82 9.18
CA PRO A 142 16.16 -11.68 9.26
C PRO A 142 16.76 -11.35 7.89
N MET A 143 17.79 -10.51 7.86
CA MET A 143 18.39 -10.02 6.62
C MET A 143 18.82 -11.15 5.67
N GLU A 144 19.38 -12.24 6.20
CA GLU A 144 19.79 -13.39 5.38
C GLU A 144 18.60 -14.04 4.66
N ARG A 145 17.44 -14.16 5.31
CA ARG A 145 16.20 -14.66 4.67
C ARG A 145 15.71 -13.70 3.59
N CYS A 146 15.83 -12.40 3.82
CA CYS A 146 15.52 -11.39 2.80
C CYS A 146 16.44 -11.52 1.59
N ILE A 147 17.76 -11.69 1.81
CA ILE A 147 18.76 -11.88 0.75
C ILE A 147 18.43 -13.14 -0.07
N ASP A 148 18.16 -14.27 0.59
CA ASP A 148 17.83 -15.53 -0.10
C ASP A 148 16.62 -15.36 -1.02
N ARG A 149 15.56 -14.69 -0.55
CA ARG A 149 14.36 -14.40 -1.36
C ARG A 149 14.64 -13.43 -2.51
N ILE A 150 15.56 -12.49 -2.34
CA ILE A 150 15.94 -11.54 -3.40
C ILE A 150 16.71 -12.28 -4.49
N VAL A 151 17.72 -13.08 -4.12
CA VAL A 151 18.53 -13.86 -5.07
C VAL A 151 17.70 -14.93 -5.78
N ALA A 152 16.76 -15.57 -5.08
CA ALA A 152 15.84 -16.53 -5.70
C ALA A 152 14.96 -15.91 -6.81
N ARG A 153 14.66 -14.61 -6.73
CA ARG A 153 13.89 -13.87 -7.74
C ARG A 153 14.76 -13.28 -8.85
N ASP A 154 16.03 -13.05 -8.56
CA ASP A 154 17.01 -12.51 -9.50
C ASP A 154 18.35 -13.23 -9.31
N PRO A 155 18.54 -14.41 -9.93
CA PRO A 155 19.74 -15.21 -9.77
C PRO A 155 21.02 -14.52 -10.28
N SER A 156 20.89 -13.44 -11.05
CA SER A 156 22.04 -12.64 -11.53
C SER A 156 22.64 -11.75 -10.44
N LEU A 157 21.92 -11.55 -9.33
CA LEU A 157 22.34 -10.70 -8.23
C LEU A 157 23.22 -11.48 -7.24
N SER A 158 24.43 -10.95 -6.95
CA SER A 158 25.24 -11.48 -5.86
C SER A 158 24.56 -11.22 -4.51
N ARG A 159 24.85 -12.06 -3.50
CA ARG A 159 24.34 -11.88 -2.13
C ARG A 159 24.68 -10.49 -1.57
N GLU A 160 25.88 -9.98 -1.84
CA GLU A 160 26.32 -8.65 -1.45
C GLU A 160 25.46 -7.55 -2.09
N LYS A 161 25.21 -7.63 -3.40
CA LYS A 161 24.34 -6.68 -4.11
C LYS A 161 22.89 -6.78 -3.63
N ALA A 162 22.40 -7.99 -3.33
CA ALA A 162 21.07 -8.21 -2.76
C ALA A 162 20.92 -7.55 -1.38
N ARG A 163 21.94 -7.69 -0.51
CA ARG A 163 21.99 -7.03 0.79
C ARG A 163 21.96 -5.51 0.65
N ALA A 164 22.87 -4.95 -0.14
CA ALA A 164 22.96 -3.51 -0.37
C ALA A 164 21.64 -2.95 -0.92
N ARG A 165 20.97 -3.70 -1.82
CA ARG A 165 19.65 -3.34 -2.36
C ARG A 165 18.57 -3.35 -1.26
N ALA A 166 18.54 -4.36 -0.40
CA ALA A 166 17.59 -4.44 0.70
C ALA A 166 17.75 -3.28 1.69
N GLU A 167 18.98 -3.01 2.13
CA GLU A 167 19.30 -1.90 3.04
C GLU A 167 18.93 -0.55 2.41
N LYS A 168 19.29 -0.32 1.14
CA LYS A 168 18.94 0.91 0.41
C LYS A 168 17.43 1.11 0.34
N ILE A 169 16.66 0.10 -0.04
CA ILE A 169 15.20 0.22 -0.17
C ILE A 169 14.54 0.41 1.19
N ASN A 170 14.99 -0.31 2.23
CA ASN A 170 14.46 -0.15 3.58
C ASN A 170 14.73 1.27 4.12
N ARG A 171 15.93 1.80 3.93
CA ARG A 171 16.25 3.19 4.29
C ARG A 171 15.37 4.20 3.57
N LEU A 172 15.14 4.03 2.27
CA LEU A 172 14.25 4.90 1.51
C LEU A 172 12.80 4.84 2.02
N ARG A 173 12.30 3.65 2.36
CA ARG A 173 10.96 3.48 2.95
C ARG A 173 10.85 4.13 4.31
N ALA A 174 11.86 3.95 5.17
CA ALA A 174 11.90 4.54 6.49
C ALA A 174 11.95 6.07 6.42
N ASN A 175 12.82 6.64 5.57
CA ASN A 175 12.93 8.09 5.40
C ASN A 175 11.61 8.69 4.91
N TYR A 176 11.00 8.09 3.89
CA TYR A 176 9.71 8.56 3.37
C TYR A 176 8.62 8.52 4.45
N TYR A 177 8.49 7.40 5.15
CA TYR A 177 7.46 7.22 6.18
C TYR A 177 7.67 8.17 7.36
N ASN A 178 8.89 8.26 7.89
CA ASN A 178 9.19 9.12 9.04
C ASN A 178 9.15 10.62 8.70
N PHE A 179 9.22 10.99 7.42
CA PHE A 179 9.06 12.38 6.99
C PHE A 179 7.59 12.80 6.99
N TYR A 180 6.69 11.94 6.49
CA TYR A 180 5.27 12.26 6.34
C TYR A 180 4.38 11.87 7.53
N THR A 181 4.94 11.16 8.51
CA THR A 181 4.19 10.63 9.66
C THR A 181 4.92 10.96 10.96
N ASP A 182 4.17 11.03 12.06
CA ASP A 182 4.71 11.13 13.41
C ASP A 182 5.05 9.75 14.02
N LYS A 183 4.93 8.69 13.22
CA LYS A 183 5.24 7.30 13.57
C LYS A 183 6.67 6.92 13.16
N THR A 184 7.12 5.75 13.61
CA THR A 184 8.44 5.21 13.24
C THR A 184 8.29 3.95 12.40
N TRP A 185 8.80 3.99 11.17
CA TRP A 185 8.71 2.86 10.24
C TRP A 185 9.32 1.58 10.84
N GLY A 186 8.54 0.50 10.85
CA GLY A 186 8.94 -0.79 11.41
C GLY A 186 8.95 -0.89 12.93
N ALA A 187 8.63 0.17 13.67
CA ALA A 187 8.41 0.07 15.12
C ALA A 187 7.07 -0.63 15.41
N ALA A 188 7.06 -1.59 16.32
CA ALA A 188 5.86 -2.36 16.66
C ALA A 188 4.67 -1.47 17.06
N SER A 189 4.91 -0.37 17.76
CA SER A 189 3.90 0.61 18.16
C SER A 189 3.22 1.37 17.00
N SER A 190 3.76 1.29 15.78
CA SER A 190 3.19 1.94 14.60
C SER A 190 2.11 1.11 13.91
N TYR A 191 2.01 -0.19 14.26
CA TYR A 191 1.17 -1.19 13.60
C TYR A 191 0.35 -1.99 14.61
N ASP A 192 -0.68 -2.68 14.14
CA ASP A 192 -1.51 -3.56 14.98
C ASP A 192 -0.87 -4.93 15.17
N LEU A 193 -0.25 -5.46 14.11
CA LEU A 193 0.42 -6.76 14.11
C LEU A 193 1.73 -6.70 13.34
N THR A 194 2.78 -7.33 13.88
CA THR A 194 4.07 -7.51 13.22
C THR A 194 4.40 -8.99 13.05
N PHE A 195 4.88 -9.37 11.86
CA PHE A 195 5.17 -10.76 11.54
C PHE A 195 6.60 -10.94 11.04
N ASP A 196 7.30 -11.88 11.66
CA ASP A 196 8.54 -12.44 11.14
C ASP A 196 8.25 -13.66 10.25
N THR A 197 8.42 -13.48 8.95
CA THR A 197 8.17 -14.53 7.93
C THR A 197 9.24 -15.61 7.87
N SER A 198 10.23 -15.59 8.77
CA SER A 198 11.15 -16.70 8.97
C SER A 198 10.67 -17.68 10.04
N LEU A 199 9.67 -17.29 10.84
CA LEU A 199 9.14 -18.07 11.95
C LEU A 199 7.81 -18.75 11.62
N LEU A 200 7.00 -18.15 10.74
CA LEU A 200 5.68 -18.63 10.35
C LEU A 200 5.55 -18.74 8.84
N SER A 201 4.75 -19.71 8.40
CA SER A 201 4.37 -19.82 6.98
C SER A 201 3.42 -18.68 6.61
N ALA A 202 3.29 -18.44 5.30
CA ALA A 202 2.37 -17.42 4.81
C ALA A 202 0.90 -17.76 5.16
N ASP A 203 0.55 -19.04 5.16
CA ASP A 203 -0.81 -19.50 5.45
C ASP A 203 -1.15 -19.34 6.94
N ASP A 204 -0.20 -19.61 7.83
CA ASP A 204 -0.36 -19.35 9.27
C ASP A 204 -0.57 -17.87 9.55
N ILE A 205 0.21 -17.00 8.89
CA ILE A 205 0.05 -15.54 9.02
C ILE A 205 -1.34 -15.10 8.56
N VAL A 206 -1.83 -15.61 7.42
CA VAL A 206 -3.17 -15.31 6.91
C VAL A 206 -4.26 -15.77 7.91
N ALA A 207 -4.11 -16.97 8.48
CA ALA A 207 -5.03 -17.48 9.49
C ALA A 207 -5.06 -16.62 10.76
N LEU A 208 -3.89 -16.19 11.24
CA LEU A 208 -3.77 -15.28 12.40
C LEU A 208 -4.43 -13.92 12.13
N VAL A 209 -4.21 -13.34 10.94
CA VAL A 209 -4.85 -12.07 10.56
C VAL A 209 -6.36 -12.23 10.47
N ARG A 210 -6.87 -13.34 9.93
CA ARG A 210 -8.31 -13.64 9.89
C ARG A 210 -8.89 -13.67 11.30
N HIS A 211 -8.26 -14.38 12.21
CA HIS A 211 -8.73 -14.47 13.58
C HIS A 211 -8.71 -13.11 14.29
N TYR A 212 -7.65 -12.32 14.09
CA TYR A 212 -7.56 -10.96 14.62
C TYR A 212 -8.70 -10.06 14.11
N ILE A 213 -8.98 -10.10 12.80
CA ILE A 213 -10.07 -9.33 12.17
C ILE A 213 -11.43 -9.76 12.75
N GLN A 214 -11.69 -11.06 12.90
CA GLN A 214 -12.94 -11.56 13.46
C GLN A 214 -13.15 -11.12 14.92
N MET A 215 -12.09 -11.09 15.72
CA MET A 215 -12.17 -10.60 17.11
C MET A 215 -12.39 -9.09 17.18
N ARG A 216 -11.73 -8.31 16.32
CA ARG A 216 -11.80 -6.84 16.34
C ARG A 216 -13.08 -6.30 15.68
N PHE A 217 -13.60 -7.02 14.68
CA PHE A 217 -14.77 -6.63 13.87
C PHE A 217 -15.78 -7.79 13.78
N PRO A 218 -16.48 -8.11 14.87
CA PRO A 218 -17.34 -9.30 14.96
C PRO A 218 -18.51 -9.32 13.96
N ASP A 219 -18.97 -8.14 13.51
CA ASP A 219 -20.09 -8.03 12.57
C ASP A 219 -19.71 -8.37 11.12
N ASN A 220 -18.41 -8.52 10.82
CA ASN A 220 -17.91 -8.93 9.51
C ASN A 220 -17.65 -10.43 9.49
N LEU A 221 -18.72 -11.21 9.31
CA LEU A 221 -18.60 -12.59 8.88
C LEU A 221 -18.20 -12.60 7.40
N LEU A 222 -16.89 -12.73 7.18
CA LEU A 222 -16.27 -13.17 5.93
C LEU A 222 -16.75 -14.58 5.56
#